data_AF-A0A7S3QA28-F1
#
_entry.id   AF-A0A7S3QA28-F1
#
_cell.length_a   1.000
_cell.length_b   1.000
_cell.length_c   1.000
_cell.angle_alpha   90.00
_cell.angle_beta   90.00
_cell.angle_gamma   90.00
#
_symmetry.space_group_name_H-M   'P 1'
#
loop_
_entity.id
_entity.type
_entity.pdbx_description
1 polymer ?
#
loop_
_entity_poly.entity_id
_entity_poly.type
_entity_poly.pdbx_seq_one_letter_code
_entity_poly.pdbx_strand_id
1 'polypeptide(L)'
;MITIKSEETQWNDAQIRFGPYNSTMTKHSSEHESGSANENHGSDKVEESYGASADFKYDKETFTFVFDYPKDDDRSLKDEKISINLQGFQSKSNITYCSTGLTMWPAAKNLSDHLVKNPDSIRGKRILELGSGLGLCGLVAHHLTNSNAIIHMTDGDTDTLGLLQENIASNQLSRTDSAICSGENDSTGNESNNVLPDSALSCCQLLWSRENSALFLEKRAGGQKFDVILASDIIYAMSVVGPMWETIDTLLTRDGIFLFAFARRQVAVTMVDVLEAGKLAGFVYEECEETDLSSDLFVYIFRKAN
;
A
#
# COMPACT_ATOMS: atom_id res chain seq x y z
N MET A 1 -42.19 -4.74 -19.50
CA MET A 1 -40.92 -4.65 -20.27
C MET A 1 -40.25 -3.34 -19.91
N ILE A 2 -39.29 -3.38 -18.99
CA ILE A 2 -38.38 -2.28 -18.68
C ILE A 2 -36.99 -2.91 -18.84
N THR A 3 -36.28 -2.51 -19.88
CA THR A 3 -34.92 -2.96 -20.17
C THR A 3 -33.97 -2.09 -19.37
N ILE A 4 -33.37 -2.65 -18.31
CA ILE A 4 -32.24 -2.02 -17.62
C ILE A 4 -30.98 -2.43 -18.37
N LYS A 5 -30.28 -1.46 -18.95
CA LYS A 5 -28.95 -1.66 -19.51
C LYS A 5 -27.97 -1.87 -18.34
N SER A 6 -27.43 -3.07 -18.22
CA SER A 6 -26.31 -3.38 -17.34
C SER A 6 -25.02 -2.90 -18.00
N GLU A 7 -24.48 -1.78 -17.54
CA GLU A 7 -23.06 -1.48 -17.75
C GLU A 7 -22.27 -2.31 -16.74
N GLU A 8 -21.97 -3.56 -17.12
CA GLU A 8 -20.99 -4.41 -16.43
C GLU A 8 -19.61 -3.76 -16.58
N THR A 9 -18.99 -3.39 -15.47
CA THR A 9 -17.56 -3.03 -15.44
C THR A 9 -16.75 -4.30 -15.70
N GLN A 10 -16.22 -4.44 -16.91
CA GLN A 10 -15.34 -5.53 -17.30
C GLN A 10 -13.98 -5.37 -16.62
N TRP A 11 -13.80 -6.01 -15.47
CA TRP A 11 -12.50 -6.22 -14.86
C TRP A 11 -11.86 -7.43 -15.54
N ASN A 12 -10.92 -7.20 -16.47
CA ASN A 12 -10.16 -8.28 -17.09
C ASN A 12 -8.92 -8.58 -16.24
N ASP A 13 -8.76 -9.84 -15.82
CA ASP A 13 -7.68 -10.42 -15.00
C ASP A 13 -6.23 -10.26 -15.57
N ALA A 14 -6.01 -9.43 -16.59
CA ALA A 14 -4.83 -9.50 -17.46
C ALA A 14 -3.73 -8.45 -17.20
N GLN A 15 -3.79 -7.63 -16.14
CA GLN A 15 -2.85 -6.49 -15.98
C GLN A 15 -1.98 -6.51 -14.71
N ILE A 16 -1.82 -7.65 -14.03
CA ILE A 16 -0.83 -7.76 -12.95
C ILE A 16 0.58 -7.82 -13.57
N ARG A 17 1.29 -6.68 -13.60
CA ARG A 17 2.66 -6.58 -14.12
C ARG A 17 3.65 -7.15 -13.11
N PHE A 18 4.00 -8.42 -13.27
CA PHE A 18 5.11 -9.06 -12.55
C PHE A 18 6.44 -8.81 -13.28
N GLY A 19 7.03 -7.62 -13.15
CA GLY A 19 8.33 -7.29 -13.75
C GLY A 19 9.28 -6.61 -12.77
N PRO A 20 10.59 -6.95 -12.77
CA PRO A 20 11.57 -6.25 -11.95
C PRO A 20 11.83 -4.83 -12.47
N TYR A 21 11.87 -3.86 -11.55
CA TYR A 21 12.20 -2.46 -11.81
C TYR A 21 13.67 -2.31 -12.26
N ASN A 22 13.91 -1.76 -13.46
CA ASN A 22 15.25 -1.43 -13.96
C ASN A 22 15.55 0.06 -13.71
N SER A 23 16.46 0.34 -12.77
CA SER A 23 16.78 1.67 -12.25
C SER A 23 17.77 2.48 -13.10
N THR A 24 17.62 2.53 -14.43
CA THR A 24 18.54 3.31 -15.30
C THR A 24 17.79 4.20 -16.28
N MET A 25 17.21 5.31 -15.80
CA MET A 25 16.89 6.47 -16.63
C MET A 25 16.99 7.77 -15.83
N THR A 26 18.22 8.20 -15.54
CA THR A 26 18.56 9.63 -15.36
C THR A 26 20.08 9.80 -15.49
N LYS A 27 20.58 9.88 -16.73
CA LYS A 27 21.81 10.59 -17.07
C LYS A 27 21.66 11.15 -18.49
N HIS A 28 21.13 12.36 -18.62
CA HIS A 28 21.38 13.17 -19.80
C HIS A 28 22.71 13.89 -19.59
N SER A 29 23.77 13.34 -20.18
CA SER A 29 24.98 14.10 -20.50
C SER A 29 24.90 14.53 -21.96
N SER A 30 24.90 15.84 -22.15
CA SER A 30 25.11 16.52 -23.42
C SER A 30 26.44 16.11 -24.03
N GLU A 31 26.46 15.73 -25.32
CA GLU A 31 27.64 15.90 -26.16
C GLU A 31 27.27 15.89 -27.65
N HIS A 32 28.07 16.65 -28.40
CA HIS A 32 27.82 17.24 -29.71
C HIS A 32 27.86 16.27 -30.90
N GLU A 33 27.14 16.65 -31.96
CA GLU A 33 27.19 16.09 -33.31
C GLU A 33 28.59 16.14 -33.97
N SER A 34 28.91 15.11 -34.77
CA SER A 34 29.36 15.31 -36.16
C SER A 34 29.35 14.02 -36.99
N GLY A 35 28.67 14.07 -38.15
CA GLY A 35 29.25 13.62 -39.43
C GLY A 35 28.97 12.21 -40.00
N SER A 36 28.21 12.21 -41.11
CA SER A 36 28.44 11.43 -42.36
C SER A 36 27.71 10.09 -42.62
N ALA A 37 26.72 10.21 -43.54
CA ALA A 37 26.19 9.29 -44.57
C ALA A 37 26.85 7.91 -44.81
N ASN A 38 26.07 6.84 -45.06
CA ASN A 38 25.58 6.46 -46.40
C ASN A 38 24.67 5.19 -46.43
N GLU A 39 23.71 5.20 -47.37
CA GLU A 39 23.12 4.12 -48.20
C GLU A 39 22.27 2.93 -47.67
N ASN A 40 21.11 2.80 -48.33
CA ASN A 40 20.08 1.75 -48.28
C ASN A 40 20.55 0.40 -48.85
N HIS A 41 20.03 -0.72 -48.32
CA HIS A 41 19.30 -1.75 -49.07
C HIS A 41 18.51 -2.66 -48.11
N GLY A 42 17.21 -2.79 -48.39
CA GLY A 42 16.24 -3.40 -47.49
C GLY A 42 16.08 -4.91 -47.64
N SER A 43 15.95 -5.58 -46.50
CA SER A 43 15.10 -6.75 -46.26
C SER A 43 15.24 -7.08 -44.77
N ASP A 44 14.20 -6.86 -43.97
CA ASP A 44 13.78 -7.77 -42.89
C ASP A 44 12.76 -7.14 -41.94
N LYS A 45 11.80 -8.00 -41.57
CA LYS A 45 11.08 -8.08 -40.30
C LYS A 45 10.33 -6.83 -39.84
N VAL A 46 9.01 -6.96 -39.78
CA VAL A 46 8.13 -6.11 -38.99
C VAL A 46 8.50 -6.34 -37.51
N GLU A 47 9.49 -5.59 -37.03
CA GLU A 47 9.65 -5.33 -35.60
C GLU A 47 8.55 -4.33 -35.21
N GLU A 48 7.54 -4.82 -34.49
CA GLU A 48 6.66 -3.95 -33.71
C GLU A 48 7.50 -3.29 -32.61
N SER A 49 8.03 -2.12 -32.95
CA SER A 49 8.58 -1.15 -32.02
C SER A 49 7.48 -0.74 -31.03
N TYR A 50 7.46 -1.37 -29.85
CA TYR A 50 6.83 -0.79 -28.67
C TYR A 50 7.74 0.36 -28.18
N GLY A 51 7.72 1.45 -28.95
CA GLY A 51 8.40 2.69 -28.62
C GLY A 51 7.78 3.32 -27.38
N ALA A 52 8.67 3.73 -26.46
CA ALA A 52 8.56 4.79 -25.46
C ALA A 52 7.23 4.93 -24.68
N SER A 53 7.36 4.86 -23.36
CA SER A 53 6.35 5.27 -22.37
C SER A 53 5.56 6.48 -22.86
N ALA A 54 4.30 6.27 -23.19
CA ALA A 54 3.38 7.37 -23.35
C ALA A 54 3.36 8.11 -21.99
N ASP A 55 3.83 9.35 -21.98
CA ASP A 55 3.57 10.32 -20.93
C ASP A 55 2.05 10.46 -20.79
N PHE A 56 1.46 9.61 -19.96
CA PHE A 56 0.04 9.62 -19.69
C PHE A 56 -0.25 10.82 -18.80
N LYS A 57 -0.60 11.93 -19.46
CA LYS A 57 -0.93 13.23 -18.89
C LYS A 57 -2.31 13.19 -18.20
N TYR A 58 -2.45 12.37 -17.17
CA TYR A 58 -3.59 12.42 -16.26
C TYR A 58 -3.16 13.14 -14.99
N ASP A 59 -3.95 14.13 -14.59
CA ASP A 59 -3.67 14.88 -13.38
C ASP A 59 -3.91 13.98 -12.16
N LYS A 60 -2.92 13.93 -11.26
CA LYS A 60 -3.09 13.32 -9.95
C LYS A 60 -4.10 14.13 -9.15
N GLU A 61 -4.94 13.44 -8.39
CA GLU A 61 -5.83 14.03 -7.39
C GLU A 61 -5.22 13.88 -6.00
N THR A 62 -5.57 14.82 -5.11
CA THR A 62 -5.24 14.74 -3.69
C THR A 62 -6.43 14.18 -2.92
N PHE A 63 -6.21 13.07 -2.22
CA PHE A 63 -7.13 12.50 -1.26
C PHE A 63 -6.71 12.92 0.15
N THR A 64 -7.55 13.70 0.83
CA THR A 64 -7.27 14.18 2.19
C THR A 64 -8.12 13.44 3.20
N PHE A 65 -7.48 12.90 4.23
CA PHE A 65 -8.11 12.22 5.34
C PHE A 65 -7.73 12.89 6.65
N VAL A 66 -8.73 13.06 7.52
CA VAL A 66 -8.54 13.65 8.85
C VAL A 66 -9.21 12.75 9.87
N PHE A 67 -8.44 12.28 10.84
CA PHE A 67 -8.89 11.46 11.95
C PHE A 67 -8.63 12.18 13.27
N ASP A 68 -9.51 11.98 14.24
CA ASP A 68 -9.29 12.47 15.60
C ASP A 68 -8.29 11.55 16.31
N TYR A 69 -7.32 12.11 17.03
CA TYR A 69 -6.41 11.30 17.82
C TYR A 69 -7.16 10.61 18.99
N PRO A 70 -6.84 9.36 19.37
CA PRO A 70 -7.52 8.66 20.46
C PRO A 70 -7.43 9.44 21.79
N LYS A 71 -8.59 9.68 22.43
CA LYS A 71 -8.72 10.60 23.59
C LYS A 71 -8.02 10.16 24.89
N ASP A 72 -7.62 8.89 24.98
CA ASP A 72 -7.12 8.29 26.21
C ASP A 72 -5.59 8.32 26.35
N ASP A 73 -4.85 8.76 25.33
CA ASP A 73 -3.42 8.40 25.24
C ASP A 73 -2.41 9.45 25.72
N ASP A 74 -2.77 10.73 25.77
CA ASP A 74 -1.99 11.76 26.47
C ASP A 74 -2.88 13.00 26.64
N ARG A 75 -2.88 13.61 27.84
CA ARG A 75 -3.62 14.86 28.06
C ARG A 75 -3.06 16.03 27.23
N SER A 76 -1.85 15.89 26.67
CA SER A 76 -1.18 16.91 25.86
C SER A 76 -1.61 16.94 24.38
N LEU A 77 -2.16 15.86 23.82
CA LEU A 77 -2.52 15.73 22.40
C LEU A 77 -4.04 15.67 22.14
N LYS A 78 -4.86 16.03 23.13
CA LYS A 78 -6.33 15.82 23.11
C LYS A 78 -7.10 16.50 21.98
N ASP A 79 -6.49 17.48 21.32
CA ASP A 79 -7.06 18.21 20.17
C ASP A 79 -6.26 18.00 18.88
N GLU A 80 -5.26 17.11 18.88
CA GLU A 80 -4.46 16.81 17.69
C GLU A 80 -5.24 15.94 16.71
N LYS A 81 -5.09 16.23 15.42
CA LYS A 81 -5.71 15.49 14.33
C LYS A 81 -4.63 14.81 13.51
N ILE A 82 -4.89 13.57 13.12
CA ILE A 82 -4.07 12.87 12.14
C ILE A 82 -4.56 13.31 10.76
N SER A 83 -3.75 14.09 10.04
CA SER A 83 -4.05 14.58 8.70
C SER A 83 -3.14 13.88 7.69
N ILE A 84 -3.71 13.15 6.75
CA ILE A 84 -2.99 12.42 5.70
C ILE A 84 -3.43 12.94 4.33
N ASN A 85 -2.46 13.32 3.50
CA ASN A 85 -2.69 13.74 2.12
C ASN A 85 -2.02 12.77 1.16
N LEU A 86 -2.80 12.14 0.28
CA LEU A 86 -2.30 11.16 -0.68
C LEU A 86 -2.51 11.66 -2.10
N GLN A 87 -1.47 11.55 -2.91
CA GLN A 87 -1.59 11.70 -4.36
C GLN A 87 -2.02 10.37 -4.97
N GLY A 88 -2.95 10.42 -5.91
CA GLY A 88 -3.46 9.25 -6.63
C GLY A 88 -4.20 9.63 -7.90
N PHE A 89 -4.83 8.66 -8.55
CA PHE A 89 -5.62 8.86 -9.76
C PHE A 89 -7.09 8.56 -9.50
N GLN A 90 -7.97 9.16 -10.30
CA GLN A 90 -9.41 8.89 -10.25
C GLN A 90 -9.70 7.41 -10.50
N SER A 91 -10.61 6.84 -9.70
CA SER A 91 -10.95 5.42 -9.73
C SER A 91 -11.48 4.90 -11.07
N LYS A 92 -11.99 5.79 -11.93
CA LYS A 92 -12.49 5.48 -13.29
C LYS A 92 -11.50 5.83 -14.40
N SER A 93 -10.26 6.15 -14.07
CA SER A 93 -9.23 6.49 -15.04
C SER A 93 -8.67 5.23 -15.72
N ASN A 94 -8.21 5.38 -16.97
CA ASN A 94 -7.48 4.32 -17.69
C ASN A 94 -6.22 3.87 -16.94
N ILE A 95 -5.60 4.76 -16.17
CA ILE A 95 -4.46 4.42 -15.31
C ILE A 95 -4.89 3.45 -14.19
N THR A 96 -6.00 3.74 -13.51
CA THR A 96 -6.50 2.86 -12.45
C THR A 96 -6.95 1.50 -12.98
N TYR A 97 -7.47 1.45 -14.21
CA TYR A 97 -7.74 0.16 -14.85
C TYR A 97 -6.45 -0.65 -15.08
N CYS A 98 -5.34 0.02 -15.43
CA CYS A 98 -4.03 -0.61 -15.59
C CYS A 98 -3.35 -1.01 -14.27
N SER A 99 -3.65 -0.30 -13.18
CA SER A 99 -3.14 -0.58 -11.84
C SER A 99 -4.11 -0.07 -10.78
N THR A 100 -4.73 -1.01 -10.07
CA THR A 100 -5.74 -0.70 -9.04
C THR A 100 -5.13 -0.06 -7.79
N GLY A 101 -3.82 -0.20 -7.57
CA GLY A 101 -3.11 0.38 -6.43
C GLY A 101 -2.90 1.90 -6.55
N LEU A 102 -3.12 2.48 -7.74
CA LEU A 102 -2.94 3.90 -8.03
C LEU A 102 -4.14 4.79 -7.65
N THR A 103 -5.19 4.24 -7.02
CA THR A 103 -6.35 5.00 -6.55
C THR A 103 -6.67 4.71 -5.08
N MET A 104 -7.63 5.45 -4.54
CA MET A 104 -8.11 5.26 -3.18
C MET A 104 -9.42 4.48 -3.13
N TRP A 105 -9.44 3.45 -2.29
CA TRP A 105 -10.56 2.54 -2.14
C TRP A 105 -11.24 2.72 -0.78
N PRO A 106 -12.59 2.63 -0.69
CA PRO A 106 -13.31 2.90 0.55
C PRO A 106 -12.91 2.03 1.75
N ALA A 107 -12.49 0.78 1.52
CA ALA A 107 -12.07 -0.12 2.60
C ALA A 107 -10.81 0.37 3.33
N ALA A 108 -9.93 1.12 2.68
CA ALA A 108 -8.73 1.67 3.32
C ALA A 108 -9.09 2.71 4.39
N LYS A 109 -10.08 3.56 4.10
CA LYS A 109 -10.61 4.50 5.10
C LYS A 109 -11.28 3.75 6.25
N ASN A 110 -12.09 2.73 5.95
CA ASN A 110 -12.76 1.95 6.99
C ASN A 110 -11.75 1.26 7.93
N LEU A 111 -10.70 0.63 7.38
CA LEU A 111 -9.62 0.07 8.19
C LEU A 111 -8.92 1.13 9.04
N SER A 112 -8.67 2.31 8.46
CA SER A 112 -8.05 3.42 9.19
C SER A 112 -8.92 3.93 10.34
N ASP A 113 -10.23 4.03 10.15
CA ASP A 113 -11.18 4.36 11.22
C ASP A 113 -11.15 3.29 12.34
N HIS A 114 -11.05 1.99 11.99
CA HIS A 114 -10.90 0.91 12.97
C HIS A 114 -9.59 1.02 13.75
N LEU A 115 -8.46 1.32 13.10
CA LEU A 115 -7.16 1.52 13.77
C LEU A 115 -7.21 2.69 14.76
N VAL A 116 -7.85 3.80 14.39
CA VAL A 116 -8.01 4.98 15.27
C VAL A 116 -8.88 4.66 16.49
N LYS A 117 -9.91 3.83 16.33
CA LYS A 117 -10.74 3.38 17.47
C LYS A 117 -10.02 2.38 18.37
N ASN A 118 -9.10 1.60 17.80
CA ASN A 118 -8.44 0.48 18.48
C ASN A 118 -6.90 0.55 18.41
N PRO A 119 -6.26 1.67 18.83
CA PRO A 119 -4.84 1.90 18.61
C PRO A 119 -3.94 0.91 19.37
N ASP A 120 -4.42 0.36 20.48
CA ASP A 120 -3.68 -0.63 21.27
C ASP A 120 -3.44 -1.94 20.52
N SER A 121 -4.22 -2.22 19.46
CA SER A 121 -3.99 -3.37 18.59
C SER A 121 -2.67 -3.30 17.82
N ILE A 122 -2.11 -2.09 17.63
CA ILE A 122 -0.91 -1.84 16.81
C ILE A 122 0.26 -1.21 17.60
N ARG A 123 0.04 -0.69 18.80
CA ARG A 123 1.10 -0.05 19.61
C ARG A 123 2.17 -1.04 20.05
N GLY A 124 3.42 -0.66 19.85
CA GLY A 124 4.58 -1.50 20.18
C GLY A 124 4.66 -2.80 19.36
N LYS A 125 3.96 -2.88 18.22
CA LYS A 125 3.91 -4.05 17.35
C LYS A 125 4.79 -3.86 16.11
N ARG A 126 5.21 -4.98 15.52
CA ARG A 126 5.75 -5.02 14.15
C ARG A 126 4.60 -5.17 13.15
N ILE A 127 4.51 -4.25 12.21
CA ILE A 127 3.36 -4.13 11.30
C ILE A 127 3.80 -4.35 9.86
N LEU A 128 3.02 -5.12 9.11
CA LEU A 128 3.12 -5.27 7.66
C LEU A 128 1.80 -4.87 7.03
N GLU A 129 1.83 -4.04 5.98
CA GLU A 129 0.67 -3.78 5.14
C GLU A 129 0.84 -4.50 3.79
N LEU A 130 -0.11 -5.37 3.45
CA LEU A 130 -0.19 -6.05 2.16
C LEU A 130 -1.08 -5.25 1.21
N GLY A 131 -0.62 -5.01 -0.02
CA GLY A 131 -1.39 -4.27 -1.04
C GLY A 131 -1.69 -2.85 -0.58
N SER A 132 -0.64 -2.11 -0.24
CA SER A 132 -0.75 -0.80 0.43
C SER A 132 -1.38 0.28 -0.47
N GLY A 133 -1.35 0.11 -1.80
CA GLY A 133 -1.85 1.12 -2.73
C GLY A 133 -1.20 2.48 -2.46
N LEU A 134 -2.01 3.51 -2.24
CA LEU A 134 -1.52 4.85 -1.91
C LEU A 134 -0.98 5.00 -0.48
N GLY A 135 -1.24 4.03 0.42
CA GLY A 135 -0.60 3.94 1.72
C GLY A 135 -1.36 4.51 2.93
N LEU A 136 -2.69 4.65 2.85
CA LEU A 136 -3.47 5.28 3.92
C LEU A 136 -3.30 4.56 5.27
N CYS A 137 -3.48 3.23 5.31
CA CYS A 137 -3.54 2.50 6.57
C CYS A 137 -2.17 2.47 7.27
N GLY A 138 -1.09 2.19 6.54
CA GLY A 138 0.27 2.21 7.09
C GLY A 138 0.71 3.58 7.58
N LEU A 139 0.30 4.67 6.90
CA LEU A 139 0.55 6.02 7.39
C LEU A 139 -0.25 6.33 8.66
N VAL A 140 -1.53 5.99 8.71
CA VAL A 140 -2.34 6.14 9.93
C VAL A 140 -1.73 5.33 11.09
N ALA A 141 -1.32 4.08 10.85
CA ALA A 141 -0.62 3.26 11.84
C ALA A 141 0.70 3.90 12.30
N HIS A 142 1.46 4.51 11.38
CA HIS A 142 2.69 5.22 11.72
C HIS A 142 2.44 6.40 12.68
N HIS A 143 1.36 7.16 12.46
CA HIS A 143 0.97 8.24 13.36
C HIS A 143 0.49 7.73 14.72
N LEU A 144 -0.38 6.71 14.76
CA LEU A 144 -0.93 6.14 16.00
C LEU A 144 0.11 5.44 16.89
N THR A 145 1.22 4.99 16.29
CA THR A 145 2.34 4.40 17.02
C THR A 145 3.41 5.41 17.40
N ASN A 146 3.17 6.71 17.18
CA ASN A 146 4.13 7.79 17.42
C ASN A 146 5.48 7.54 16.74
N SER A 147 5.46 6.91 15.56
CA SER A 147 6.66 6.49 14.81
C SER A 147 7.57 5.51 15.56
N ASN A 148 7.06 4.83 16.60
CA ASN A 148 7.82 3.89 17.43
C ASN A 148 7.50 2.41 17.11
N ALA A 149 6.92 2.15 15.93
CA ALA A 149 6.68 0.80 15.43
C ALA A 149 7.44 0.59 14.12
N ILE A 150 7.95 -0.62 13.90
CA ILE A 150 8.51 -1.03 12.61
C ILE A 150 7.34 -1.39 11.70
N ILE A 151 7.21 -0.67 10.58
CA ILE A 151 6.13 -0.78 9.63
C ILE A 151 6.72 -0.99 8.23
N HIS A 152 6.34 -2.10 7.59
CA HIS A 152 6.63 -2.36 6.19
C HIS A 152 5.35 -2.21 5.38
N MET A 153 5.30 -1.23 4.49
CA MET A 153 4.23 -1.07 3.52
C MET A 153 4.65 -1.75 2.22
N THR A 154 3.82 -2.68 1.73
CA THR A 154 4.15 -3.49 0.56
C THR A 154 3.07 -3.47 -0.49
N ASP A 155 3.50 -3.57 -1.74
CA ASP A 155 2.65 -3.79 -2.90
C ASP A 155 3.39 -4.69 -3.91
N GLY A 156 2.64 -5.35 -4.79
CA GLY A 156 3.20 -6.17 -5.85
C GLY A 156 3.59 -5.36 -7.08
N ASP A 157 2.88 -4.26 -7.33
CA ASP A 157 3.05 -3.42 -8.52
C ASP A 157 4.08 -2.30 -8.29
N THR A 158 5.11 -2.26 -9.13
CA THR A 158 6.18 -1.26 -9.06
C THR A 158 5.70 0.16 -9.32
N ASP A 159 4.68 0.36 -10.16
CA ASP A 159 4.13 1.70 -10.41
C ASP A 159 3.43 2.23 -9.15
N THR A 160 2.71 1.35 -8.45
CA THR A 160 2.10 1.64 -7.15
C THR A 160 3.16 1.95 -6.09
N LEU A 161 4.25 1.18 -6.03
CA LEU A 161 5.34 1.43 -5.09
C LEU A 161 6.00 2.80 -5.29
N GLY A 162 6.17 3.24 -6.54
CA GLY A 162 6.70 4.57 -6.84
C GLY A 162 5.83 5.68 -6.24
N LEU A 163 4.52 5.61 -6.46
CA LEU A 163 3.57 6.58 -5.91
C LEU A 163 3.44 6.49 -4.38
N LEU A 164 3.45 5.28 -3.83
CA LEU A 164 3.46 5.05 -2.39
C LEU A 164 4.67 5.72 -1.72
N GLN A 165 5.85 5.63 -2.34
CA GLN A 165 7.05 6.28 -1.84
C GLN A 165 6.93 7.81 -1.84
N GLU A 166 6.34 8.40 -2.89
CA GLU A 166 6.03 9.84 -2.93
C GLU A 166 5.07 10.24 -1.78
N ASN A 167 4.03 9.44 -1.55
CA ASN A 167 3.05 9.68 -0.48
C ASN A 167 3.66 9.56 0.92
N ILE A 168 4.56 8.59 1.13
CA ILE A 168 5.29 8.48 2.40
C ILE A 168 6.14 9.73 2.64
N ALA A 169 6.90 10.16 1.63
CA ALA A 169 7.76 11.33 1.75
C ALA A 169 6.98 12.61 2.07
N SER A 170 5.86 12.85 1.39
CA SER A 170 5.04 14.05 1.60
C SER A 170 4.42 14.13 3.00
N ASN A 171 4.02 12.99 3.57
CA ASN A 171 3.41 12.95 4.89
C ASN A 171 4.47 12.96 6.02
N GLN A 172 5.70 12.50 5.78
CA GLN A 172 6.79 12.63 6.76
C GLN A 172 7.32 14.06 6.89
N LEU A 173 7.47 14.79 5.77
CA LEU A 173 7.93 16.18 5.77
C LEU A 173 7.02 17.08 6.62
N SER A 174 5.70 16.91 6.48
CA SER A 174 4.69 17.69 7.21
C SER A 174 4.83 17.61 8.74
N ARG A 175 5.38 16.51 9.26
CA ARG A 175 5.57 16.31 10.69
C ARG A 175 6.83 17.00 11.22
N THR A 176 7.90 17.00 10.42
CA THR A 176 9.15 17.70 10.75
C THR A 176 8.95 19.21 10.83
N ASP A 177 8.16 19.77 9.92
CA ASP A 177 7.84 21.20 9.92
C ASP A 177 7.03 21.61 11.16
N SER A 178 6.17 20.73 11.68
CA SER A 178 5.43 20.97 12.92
C SER A 178 6.29 20.82 14.18
N ALA A 179 7.39 20.07 14.14
CA ALA A 179 8.29 19.88 15.28
C ALA A 179 9.35 21.00 15.41
N ILE A 180 9.62 21.75 14.34
CA ILE A 180 10.63 22.83 14.32
C ILE A 180 10.10 24.14 14.95
N CYS A 181 8.78 24.28 15.18
CA CYS A 181 8.20 25.48 15.79
C CYS A 181 8.29 25.56 17.33
N SER A 182 9.01 24.65 18.00
CA SER A 182 9.18 24.67 19.47
C SER A 182 10.64 24.47 19.91
N GLY A 183 11.58 25.18 19.31
CA GLY A 183 12.97 25.22 19.77
C GLY A 183 13.65 26.50 19.34
N GLU A 184 14.03 27.34 20.30
CA GLU A 184 14.79 28.56 20.09
C GLU A 184 16.13 28.27 19.40
N ASN A 185 16.53 29.20 18.54
CA ASN A 185 17.80 29.21 17.82
C ASN A 185 18.99 29.04 18.77
N ASP A 186 19.75 27.95 18.64
CA ASP A 186 21.17 27.98 18.98
C ASP A 186 22.01 27.73 17.72
N SER A 187 22.65 28.80 17.27
CA SER A 187 23.49 28.84 16.08
C SER A 187 24.86 28.28 16.43
N THR A 188 25.00 26.96 16.44
CA THR A 188 26.33 26.34 16.37
C THR A 188 26.34 25.29 15.26
N GLY A 189 27.01 25.64 14.17
CA GLY A 189 27.24 24.75 13.05
C GLY A 189 28.01 23.51 13.51
N ASN A 190 27.38 22.35 13.40
CA ASN A 190 28.08 21.08 13.43
C ASN A 190 27.45 20.17 12.39
N GLU A 191 28.12 20.03 11.26
CA GLU A 191 27.83 19.03 10.21
C GLU A 191 28.19 17.63 10.73
N SER A 192 27.42 17.13 11.69
CA SER A 192 27.56 15.77 12.21
C SER A 192 26.34 14.95 11.84
N ASN A 193 26.47 14.19 10.75
CA ASN A 193 25.78 12.94 10.44
C ASN A 193 24.43 12.73 11.15
N ASN A 194 23.36 13.31 10.60
CA ASN A 194 22.00 12.84 10.83
C ASN A 194 21.85 11.44 10.22
N VAL A 195 22.35 10.42 10.93
CA VAL A 195 21.82 9.07 10.76
C VAL A 195 20.42 9.14 11.35
N LEU A 196 19.43 9.40 10.50
CA LEU A 196 18.02 9.20 10.83
C LEU A 196 17.93 7.79 11.43
N PRO A 197 17.27 7.61 12.60
CA PRO A 197 17.03 6.27 13.12
C PRO A 197 16.41 5.44 11.99
N ASP A 198 16.91 4.21 11.77
CA ASP A 198 16.41 3.25 10.77
C ASP A 198 14.90 3.48 10.61
N SER A 199 14.49 4.02 9.45
CA SER A 199 13.17 4.65 9.36
C SER A 199 12.12 3.63 9.75
N ALA A 200 11.38 3.93 10.83
CA ALA A 200 10.37 3.04 11.39
C ALA A 200 9.27 2.67 10.37
N LEU A 201 9.21 3.40 9.25
CA LEU A 201 8.37 3.13 8.09
C LEU A 201 9.24 2.84 6.86
N SER A 202 8.92 1.78 6.13
CA SER A 202 9.58 1.43 4.85
C SER A 202 8.56 1.02 3.80
N CYS A 203 8.94 1.17 2.52
CA CYS A 203 8.16 0.74 1.36
C CYS A 203 8.96 -0.28 0.55
N CYS A 204 8.37 -1.42 0.20
CA CYS A 204 9.07 -2.48 -0.53
C CYS A 204 8.13 -3.41 -1.30
N GLN A 205 8.64 -4.00 -2.39
CA GLN A 205 7.87 -4.96 -3.19
C GLN A 205 7.67 -6.27 -2.43
N LEU A 206 6.45 -6.79 -2.47
CA LEU A 206 6.13 -8.14 -2.02
C LEU A 206 5.11 -8.77 -2.97
N LEU A 207 5.59 -9.74 -3.76
CA LEU A 207 4.73 -10.64 -4.52
C LEU A 207 4.22 -11.74 -3.59
N TRP A 208 2.92 -11.98 -3.55
CA TRP A 208 2.35 -12.97 -2.63
C TRP A 208 2.63 -14.39 -3.12
N SER A 209 3.26 -15.17 -2.27
CA SER A 209 3.43 -16.63 -2.30
C SER A 209 4.20 -17.05 -1.05
N ARG A 210 4.23 -18.34 -0.72
CA ARG A 210 5.07 -18.85 0.37
C ARG A 210 6.57 -18.52 0.18
N GLU A 211 7.10 -18.73 -1.03
CA GLU A 211 8.52 -18.56 -1.36
C GLU A 211 8.95 -17.10 -1.29
N ASN A 212 8.19 -16.21 -1.93
CA ASN A 212 8.49 -14.77 -1.92
C ASN A 212 8.38 -14.19 -0.50
N SER A 213 7.43 -14.69 0.31
CA SER A 213 7.28 -14.30 1.70
C SER A 213 8.45 -14.75 2.56
N ALA A 214 8.96 -15.97 2.36
CA ALA A 214 10.16 -16.45 3.05
C ALA A 214 11.40 -15.61 2.70
N LEU A 215 11.57 -15.27 1.41
CA LEU A 215 12.65 -14.38 0.95
C LEU A 215 12.51 -12.97 1.52
N PHE A 216 11.30 -12.42 1.54
CA PHE A 216 11.02 -11.12 2.14
C PHE A 216 11.37 -11.11 3.64
N LEU A 217 10.96 -12.15 4.36
CA LEU A 217 11.25 -12.30 5.78
C LEU A 217 12.77 -12.24 6.03
N GLU A 218 13.56 -12.99 5.25
CA GLU A 218 15.02 -13.02 5.38
C GLU A 218 15.68 -11.70 4.94
N LYS A 219 15.30 -11.15 3.78
CA LYS A 219 16.05 -10.08 3.09
C LYS A 219 15.56 -8.67 3.39
N ARG A 220 14.35 -8.50 3.96
CA ARG A 220 13.72 -7.19 4.19
C ARG A 220 13.22 -7.03 5.61
N ALA A 221 12.65 -8.08 6.21
CA ALA A 221 12.09 -8.01 7.56
C ALA A 221 13.06 -8.47 8.67
N GLY A 222 14.34 -8.73 8.36
CA GLY A 222 15.36 -9.09 9.34
C GLY A 222 15.14 -10.46 10.01
N GLY A 223 14.48 -11.38 9.32
CA GLY A 223 14.12 -12.71 9.83
C GLY A 223 12.98 -12.72 10.87
N GLN A 224 12.38 -11.56 11.16
CA GLN A 224 11.36 -11.41 12.19
C GLN A 224 9.97 -11.22 11.59
N LYS A 225 9.05 -12.08 12.03
CA LYS A 225 7.63 -12.05 11.67
C LYS A 225 6.92 -10.81 12.21
N PHE A 226 5.69 -10.63 11.79
CA PHE A 226 4.84 -9.48 12.11
C PHE A 226 3.78 -9.84 13.13
N ASP A 227 3.55 -8.95 14.07
CA ASP A 227 2.49 -9.10 15.08
C ASP A 227 1.13 -8.67 14.50
N VAL A 228 1.16 -7.73 13.55
CA VAL A 228 -0.02 -7.24 12.85
C VAL A 228 0.24 -7.25 11.36
N ILE A 229 -0.65 -7.88 10.61
CA ILE A 229 -0.74 -7.69 9.15
C ILE A 229 -2.01 -6.88 8.87
N LEU A 230 -1.89 -5.82 8.08
CA LEU A 230 -2.98 -4.98 7.59
C LEU A 230 -3.22 -5.28 6.11
N ALA A 231 -4.48 -5.27 5.67
CA ALA A 231 -4.81 -5.22 4.26
C ALA A 231 -6.17 -4.57 4.03
N SER A 232 -6.31 -3.79 2.95
CA SER A 232 -7.57 -3.17 2.58
C SER A 232 -7.85 -3.33 1.09
N ASP A 233 -9.00 -3.94 0.76
CA ASP A 233 -9.50 -4.14 -0.62
C ASP A 233 -8.55 -4.90 -1.56
N ILE A 234 -7.81 -5.87 -1.01
CA ILE A 234 -6.78 -6.62 -1.75
C ILE A 234 -7.29 -7.83 -2.55
N ILE A 235 -8.61 -8.11 -2.49
CA ILE A 235 -9.22 -9.28 -3.12
C ILE A 235 -10.12 -8.86 -4.28
N TYR A 236 -9.66 -9.12 -5.49
CA TYR A 236 -10.41 -8.86 -6.74
C TYR A 236 -10.48 -10.07 -7.68
N ALA A 237 -9.66 -11.11 -7.46
CA ALA A 237 -9.65 -12.35 -8.25
C ALA A 237 -9.48 -13.58 -7.35
N MET A 238 -10.02 -14.73 -7.76
CA MET A 238 -9.89 -15.98 -6.99
C MET A 238 -8.43 -16.46 -6.91
N SER A 239 -7.64 -16.17 -7.94
CA SER A 239 -6.23 -16.55 -8.05
C SER A 239 -5.34 -15.95 -6.96
N VAL A 240 -5.73 -14.84 -6.34
CA VAL A 240 -4.93 -14.21 -5.28
C VAL A 240 -5.20 -14.77 -3.88
N VAL A 241 -6.33 -15.48 -3.68
CA VAL A 241 -6.77 -15.93 -2.34
C VAL A 241 -5.77 -16.93 -1.73
N GLY A 242 -5.35 -17.94 -2.49
CA GLY A 242 -4.37 -18.93 -2.03
C GLY A 242 -3.01 -18.30 -1.68
N PRO A 243 -2.36 -17.59 -2.63
CA PRO A 243 -1.09 -16.91 -2.36
C PRO A 243 -1.15 -15.90 -1.21
N MET A 244 -2.27 -15.18 -1.04
CA MET A 244 -2.47 -14.29 0.10
C MET A 244 -2.40 -15.07 1.43
N TRP A 245 -3.12 -16.18 1.56
CA TRP A 245 -3.10 -16.99 2.79
C TRP A 245 -1.73 -17.61 3.06
N GLU A 246 -1.00 -18.04 2.02
CA GLU A 246 0.39 -18.49 2.16
C GLU A 246 1.30 -17.38 2.69
N THR A 247 1.14 -16.16 2.19
CA THR A 247 1.88 -14.99 2.65
C THR A 247 1.57 -14.66 4.10
N ILE A 248 0.30 -14.61 4.48
CA ILE A 248 -0.13 -14.33 5.86
C ILE A 248 0.40 -15.42 6.82
N ASP A 249 0.24 -16.71 6.50
CA ASP A 249 0.75 -17.81 7.32
C ASP A 249 2.29 -17.73 7.51
N THR A 250 3.00 -17.40 6.43
CA THR A 250 4.46 -17.30 6.45
C THR A 250 4.93 -16.12 7.31
N LEU A 251 4.29 -14.96 7.20
CA LEU A 251 4.77 -13.70 7.77
C LEU A 251 4.18 -13.36 9.15
N LEU A 252 3.02 -13.90 9.52
CA LEU A 252 2.39 -13.61 10.81
C LEU A 252 3.00 -14.43 11.95
N THR A 253 3.21 -13.78 13.10
CA THR A 253 3.58 -14.48 14.35
C THR A 253 2.45 -15.42 14.81
N ARG A 254 2.75 -16.30 15.78
CA ARG A 254 1.76 -17.26 16.30
C ARG A 254 0.55 -16.56 16.92
N ASP A 255 0.83 -15.54 17.72
CA ASP A 255 -0.19 -14.78 18.47
C ASP A 255 -0.57 -13.47 17.76
N GLY A 256 -0.11 -13.30 16.52
CA GLY A 256 -0.38 -12.12 15.71
C GLY A 256 -1.79 -12.09 15.16
N ILE A 257 -2.19 -10.91 14.70
CA ILE A 257 -3.49 -10.67 14.06
C ILE A 257 -3.34 -10.24 12.61
N PHE A 258 -4.25 -10.68 11.76
CA PHE A 258 -4.44 -10.13 10.42
C PHE A 258 -5.74 -9.32 10.41
N LEU A 259 -5.61 -8.00 10.27
CA LEU A 259 -6.73 -7.06 10.13
C LEU A 259 -7.00 -6.83 8.65
N PHE A 260 -8.20 -7.18 8.23
CA PHE A 260 -8.59 -7.14 6.83
C PHE A 260 -9.87 -6.35 6.65
N ALA A 261 -9.80 -5.26 5.88
CA ALA A 261 -10.97 -4.53 5.44
C ALA A 261 -11.30 -4.86 3.98
N PHE A 262 -12.59 -5.04 3.71
CA PHE A 262 -13.09 -5.45 2.41
C PHE A 262 -14.34 -4.67 2.03
N ALA A 263 -14.41 -4.25 0.77
CA ALA A 263 -15.63 -3.74 0.18
C ALA A 263 -16.29 -4.83 -0.68
N ARG A 264 -17.59 -5.09 -0.50
CA ARG A 264 -18.29 -6.04 -1.38
C ARG A 264 -18.25 -5.53 -2.81
N ARG A 265 -17.73 -6.37 -3.70
CA ARG A 265 -17.69 -6.14 -5.15
C ARG A 265 -18.52 -7.20 -5.87
N GLN A 266 -19.01 -6.85 -7.06
CA GLN A 266 -19.62 -7.81 -7.98
C GLN A 266 -18.52 -8.47 -8.84
N VAL A 267 -17.69 -9.29 -8.20
CA VAL A 267 -16.62 -10.07 -8.85
C VAL A 267 -16.80 -11.55 -8.53
N ALA A 268 -16.08 -12.42 -9.24
CA ALA A 268 -16.23 -13.87 -9.10
C ALA A 268 -15.82 -14.38 -7.70
N VAL A 269 -14.87 -13.70 -7.05
CA VAL A 269 -14.45 -14.01 -5.68
C VAL A 269 -15.36 -13.32 -4.67
N THR A 270 -15.85 -14.08 -3.71
CA THR A 270 -16.68 -13.57 -2.62
C THR A 270 -15.91 -13.59 -1.30
N MET A 271 -16.42 -12.86 -0.31
CA MET A 271 -15.90 -12.95 1.05
C MET A 271 -16.03 -14.37 1.62
N VAL A 272 -17.06 -15.14 1.23
CA VAL A 272 -17.23 -16.53 1.67
C VAL A 272 -16.03 -17.37 1.26
N ASP A 273 -15.55 -17.22 0.02
CA ASP A 273 -14.38 -17.94 -0.48
C ASP A 273 -13.12 -17.59 0.32
N VAL A 274 -12.93 -16.31 0.65
CA VAL A 274 -11.80 -15.84 1.47
C VAL A 274 -11.86 -16.44 2.88
N LEU A 275 -13.04 -16.43 3.51
CA LEU A 275 -13.26 -16.95 4.86
C LEU A 275 -13.10 -18.48 4.92
N GLU A 276 -13.58 -19.21 3.92
CA GLU A 276 -13.40 -20.66 3.81
C GLU A 276 -11.93 -21.03 3.60
N ALA A 277 -11.24 -20.33 2.69
CA ALA A 277 -9.81 -20.52 2.47
C ALA A 277 -8.98 -20.22 3.73
N GLY A 278 -9.34 -19.18 4.49
CA GLY A 278 -8.70 -18.86 5.77
C GLY A 278 -8.83 -19.98 6.79
N LYS A 279 -10.03 -20.58 6.92
CA LYS A 279 -10.24 -21.75 7.79
C LYS A 279 -9.37 -22.94 7.36
N LEU A 280 -9.31 -23.22 6.06
CA LEU A 280 -8.47 -24.29 5.52
C LEU A 280 -6.97 -24.03 5.75
N ALA A 281 -6.55 -22.76 5.73
CA ALA A 281 -5.20 -22.32 6.05
C ALA A 281 -4.91 -22.31 7.57
N GLY A 282 -5.85 -22.72 8.42
CA GLY A 282 -5.66 -22.82 9.87
C GLY A 282 -5.91 -21.51 10.61
N PHE A 283 -6.76 -20.62 10.08
CA PHE A 283 -7.14 -19.37 10.75
C PHE A 283 -8.59 -19.41 11.26
N VAL A 284 -8.81 -18.71 12.35
CA VAL A 284 -10.13 -18.32 12.87
C VAL A 284 -10.32 -16.82 12.68
N TYR A 285 -11.56 -16.36 12.60
CA TYR A 285 -11.86 -14.94 12.42
C TYR A 285 -13.02 -14.46 13.29
N GLU A 286 -13.03 -13.16 13.51
CA GLU A 286 -14.14 -12.38 14.05
C GLU A 286 -14.44 -11.21 13.10
N GLU A 287 -15.71 -10.85 12.96
CA GLU A 287 -16.16 -9.65 12.25
C GLU A 287 -16.26 -8.50 13.25
N CYS A 288 -15.69 -7.34 12.92
CA CYS A 288 -15.66 -6.20 13.82
C CYS A 288 -16.96 -5.39 13.77
N GLU A 289 -17.25 -4.66 14.85
CA GLU A 289 -18.42 -3.77 14.95
C GLU A 289 -18.37 -2.60 13.95
N GLU A 290 -17.19 -2.22 13.45
CA GLU A 290 -17.01 -1.18 12.44
C GLU A 290 -17.44 -1.59 11.01
N THR A 291 -18.02 -2.78 10.87
CA THR A 291 -18.67 -3.21 9.63
C THR A 291 -19.85 -2.29 9.31
N ASP A 292 -19.76 -1.60 8.18
CA ASP A 292 -20.84 -0.78 7.63
C ASP A 292 -21.56 -1.55 6.52
N LEU A 293 -22.59 -2.28 6.92
CA LEU A 293 -23.46 -3.02 6.02
C LEU A 293 -24.20 -2.12 5.02
N SER A 294 -24.39 -0.84 5.33
CA SER A 294 -25.06 0.10 4.42
C SER A 294 -24.15 0.52 3.26
N SER A 295 -22.84 0.55 3.52
CA SER A 295 -21.80 0.81 2.52
C SER A 295 -21.14 -0.46 1.99
N ASP A 296 -21.61 -1.64 2.38
CA ASP A 296 -21.03 -2.93 2.02
C ASP A 296 -19.54 -3.04 2.39
N LEU A 297 -19.13 -2.42 3.51
CA LEU A 297 -17.76 -2.42 4.03
C LEU A 297 -17.66 -3.27 5.28
N PHE A 298 -16.69 -4.17 5.30
CA PHE A 298 -16.50 -5.16 6.37
C PHE A 298 -15.08 -5.07 6.90
N VAL A 299 -14.91 -5.29 8.21
CA VAL A 299 -13.60 -5.45 8.83
C VAL A 299 -13.58 -6.76 9.60
N TYR A 300 -12.53 -7.55 9.38
CA TYR A 300 -12.32 -8.83 10.02
C TYR A 300 -10.97 -8.85 10.74
N ILE A 301 -10.91 -9.57 11.86
CA ILE A 301 -9.66 -9.92 12.53
C ILE A 301 -9.46 -11.42 12.44
N PHE A 302 -8.38 -11.85 11.82
CA PHE A 302 -7.99 -13.25 11.74
C PHE A 302 -6.85 -13.56 12.71
N ARG A 303 -6.86 -14.76 13.27
CA ARG A 303 -5.80 -15.32 14.13
C ARG A 303 -5.53 -16.76 13.74
N LYS A 304 -4.30 -17.24 13.98
CA LYS A 304 -4.02 -18.66 13.82
C LYS A 304 -4.84 -19.46 14.83
N ALA A 305 -5.44 -20.57 14.38
CA ALA A 305 -6.11 -21.50 15.25
C ALA A 305 -5.11 -22.13 16.23
N ASN A 306 -5.56 -22.35 17.48
CA ASN A 306 -4.75 -22.96 18.54
C ASN A 306 -4.50 -24.45 18.33
#